data_AF-A0A258GE32-F1
#
_entry.id   AF-A0A258GE32-F1
#
_cell.length_a   1.000
_cell.length_b   1.000
_cell.length_c   1.000
_cell.angle_alpha   90.00
_cell.angle_beta   90.00
_cell.angle_gamma   90.00
#
_symmetry.space_group_name_H-M   'P 1'
#
loop_
_entity.id
_entity.type
_entity.pdbx_description
1 polymer ?
#
loop_
_entity_poly.entity_id
_entity_poly.type
_entity_poly.pdbx_seq_one_letter_code
_entity_poly.pdbx_strand_id
1 'polypeptide(L)'
;LGDRSEILFNLETIQAFASKLQKETLSGQTDLFGALVDAGISQPTIQLQAAPARHTDKERLMWERELLGLYISAHPLDNYDTYFSEQTVPLVEMTAGLDGKKMTIGGIVSSVRTIITKSGTKMAFVKIEDKLSETEVIVFPNLYEQVGSFLQQDAVIRASGKVNARDRDGNLVEDVKLIADEIQLVDDEELRRYESHGQKMAAPKPSRRLPQNRKKTSAETKTTAVKSKQPAVAVSLPKAEIVVQKLYVQVKQPNDQDQLIAIKKACTEHSGLQDMVLVLGDETKSAVKMPFKVDANDNLVGKLVKIVGEDCVVVK
;
A
#
# COMPACT_ATOMS: atom_id res chain seq x y z
N LEU A 1 -18.60 3.28 22.28
CA LEU A 1 -19.74 3.51 21.36
C LEU A 1 -19.97 2.20 20.59
N GLY A 2 -21.22 1.86 20.30
CA GLY A 2 -21.66 0.56 19.76
C GLY A 2 -21.18 0.26 18.33
N ASP A 3 -21.79 -0.74 17.69
CA ASP A 3 -21.39 -1.16 16.34
C ASP A 3 -21.66 -0.04 15.32
N ARG A 4 -20.82 0.07 14.28
CA ARG A 4 -20.94 1.15 13.29
C ARG A 4 -22.29 1.10 12.58
N SER A 5 -22.79 -0.10 12.30
CA SER A 5 -24.12 -0.33 11.72
C SER A 5 -25.25 0.26 12.57
N GLU A 6 -25.21 0.06 13.89
CA GLU A 6 -26.23 0.59 14.80
C GLU A 6 -26.19 2.11 14.88
N ILE A 7 -24.99 2.69 14.92
CA ILE A 7 -24.82 4.15 14.98
C ILE A 7 -25.30 4.80 13.68
N LEU A 8 -24.95 4.23 12.52
CA LEU A 8 -25.39 4.73 11.22
C LEU A 8 -26.90 4.63 11.06
N PHE A 9 -27.50 3.50 11.46
CA PHE A 9 -28.94 3.31 11.40
C PHE A 9 -29.71 4.34 12.24
N ASN A 10 -29.20 4.68 13.42
CA ASN A 10 -29.83 5.64 14.32
C ASN A 10 -29.39 7.10 14.10
N LEU A 11 -28.59 7.39 13.07
CA LEU A 11 -28.00 8.72 12.89
C LEU A 11 -29.06 9.81 12.80
N GLU A 12 -30.13 9.60 12.04
CA GLU A 12 -31.24 10.57 11.92
C GLU A 12 -31.97 10.77 13.25
N THR A 13 -32.19 9.70 14.01
CA THR A 13 -32.83 9.77 15.33
C THR A 13 -31.95 10.56 16.31
N ILE A 14 -30.64 10.32 16.29
CA ILE A 14 -29.65 11.05 17.09
C ILE A 14 -29.63 12.54 16.68
N GLN A 15 -29.62 12.84 15.39
CA GLN A 15 -29.61 14.21 14.88
C GLN A 15 -30.91 14.96 15.22
N ALA A 16 -32.07 14.32 15.08
CA ALA A 16 -33.36 14.90 15.41
C ALA A 16 -33.45 15.23 16.92
N PHE A 17 -32.99 14.31 17.75
CA PHE A 17 -32.94 14.51 19.20
C PHE A 17 -31.98 15.64 19.61
N ALA A 18 -30.77 15.67 19.05
CA ALA A 18 -29.80 16.75 19.30
C ALA A 18 -30.35 18.11 18.87
N SER A 19 -31.02 18.17 17.71
CA SER A 19 -31.66 19.39 17.21
C SER A 19 -32.80 19.86 18.11
N LYS A 20 -33.58 18.92 18.67
CA LYS A 20 -34.65 19.23 19.62
C LYS A 20 -34.09 19.83 20.91
N LEU A 21 -33.09 19.19 21.52
CA LEU A 21 -32.41 19.71 22.71
C LEU A 21 -31.79 21.10 22.48
N GLN A 22 -31.16 21.30 21.31
CA GLN A 22 -30.57 22.58 20.96
C GLN A 22 -31.64 23.68 20.84
N LYS A 23 -32.78 23.38 20.21
CA LYS A 23 -33.93 24.31 20.12
C LYS A 23 -34.53 24.63 21.50
N GLU A 24 -34.68 23.64 22.37
CA GLU A 24 -35.19 23.83 23.73
C GLU A 24 -34.26 24.73 24.56
N THR A 25 -32.95 24.56 24.41
CA THR A 25 -31.94 25.41 25.05
C THR A 25 -31.96 26.84 24.50
N LEU A 26 -32.00 27.01 23.16
CA LEU A 26 -32.06 28.31 22.50
C LEU A 26 -33.37 29.06 22.77
N SER A 27 -34.48 28.34 22.96
CA SER A 27 -35.77 28.92 23.31
C SER A 27 -35.81 29.46 24.75
N GLY A 28 -34.73 29.32 25.54
CA GLY A 28 -34.66 29.78 26.93
C GLY A 28 -35.61 29.04 27.87
N GLN A 29 -36.21 27.93 27.43
CA GLN A 29 -37.24 27.20 28.19
C GLN A 29 -36.63 26.26 29.24
N THR A 30 -35.31 26.24 29.37
CA THR A 30 -34.56 25.40 30.32
C THR A 30 -34.46 26.00 31.72
N ASP A 31 -34.71 27.30 31.93
CA ASP A 31 -34.42 27.94 33.23
C ASP A 31 -35.56 27.77 34.26
N LEU A 32 -36.82 27.66 33.82
CA LEU A 32 -37.97 27.46 34.73
C LEU A 32 -38.18 25.98 35.11
N PHE A 33 -37.71 25.04 34.28
CA PHE A 33 -37.81 23.60 34.53
C PHE A 33 -36.46 22.96 34.92
N GLY A 34 -35.32 23.57 34.60
CA GLY A 34 -33.99 23.08 34.99
C GLY A 34 -33.78 23.04 36.50
N ALA A 35 -34.40 23.96 37.24
CA ALA A 35 -34.42 23.94 38.71
C ALA A 35 -35.31 22.82 39.30
N LEU A 36 -36.29 22.28 38.54
CA LEU A 36 -37.07 21.10 38.92
C LEU A 36 -36.43 19.78 38.47
N VAL A 37 -35.48 19.80 37.54
CA VAL A 37 -34.79 18.59 37.05
C VAL A 37 -33.83 18.01 38.11
N ASP A 38 -33.40 18.80 39.10
CA ASP A 38 -32.67 18.31 40.28
C ASP A 38 -33.55 17.43 41.20
N ALA A 39 -34.87 17.44 41.00
CA ALA A 39 -35.85 16.60 41.72
C ALA A 39 -36.22 15.31 40.96
N GLY A 40 -35.29 14.73 40.18
CA GLY A 40 -35.40 13.36 39.67
C GLY A 40 -36.29 13.16 38.43
N ILE A 41 -36.56 14.22 37.66
CA ILE A 41 -37.28 14.09 36.39
C ILE A 41 -36.29 13.64 35.30
N SER A 42 -36.56 12.45 34.79
CA SER A 42 -35.79 11.70 33.79
C SER A 42 -35.21 12.60 32.70
N GLN A 43 -33.88 12.61 32.57
CA GLN A 43 -33.23 13.17 31.39
C GLN A 43 -33.83 12.50 30.15
N PRO A 44 -34.11 13.25 29.08
CA PRO A 44 -34.58 12.65 27.85
C PRO A 44 -33.49 11.70 27.36
N THR A 45 -33.80 10.41 27.30
CA THR A 45 -32.88 9.39 26.80
C THR A 45 -33.29 9.00 25.39
N ILE A 46 -32.31 8.91 24.49
CA ILE A 46 -32.52 8.26 23.19
C ILE A 46 -32.59 6.76 23.41
N GLN A 47 -33.59 6.12 22.80
CA GLN A 47 -33.59 4.68 22.62
C GLN A 47 -33.06 4.39 21.21
N LEU A 48 -31.90 3.75 21.14
CA LEU A 48 -31.33 3.30 19.88
C LEU A 48 -32.01 2.00 19.46
N GLN A 49 -32.38 1.93 18.18
CA GLN A 49 -32.91 0.72 17.57
C GLN A 49 -31.77 -0.17 17.08
N ALA A 50 -31.94 -1.48 17.17
CA ALA A 50 -31.00 -2.41 16.56
C ALA A 50 -31.02 -2.24 15.04
N ALA A 51 -29.84 -2.23 14.41
CA ALA A 51 -29.77 -2.19 12.96
C ALA A 51 -30.34 -3.49 12.36
N PRO A 52 -31.12 -3.40 11.27
CA PRO A 52 -31.75 -4.57 10.65
C PRO A 52 -30.73 -5.54 10.02
N ALA A 53 -29.57 -5.04 9.62
CA ALA A 53 -28.47 -5.84 9.10
C ALA A 53 -27.13 -5.27 9.58
N ARG A 54 -26.19 -6.17 9.86
CA ARG A 54 -24.80 -5.80 10.12
C ARG A 54 -24.07 -5.63 8.80
N HIS A 55 -23.30 -4.56 8.68
CA HIS A 55 -22.49 -4.31 7.49
C HIS A 55 -21.41 -5.37 7.38
N THR A 56 -21.11 -5.76 6.15
CA THR A 56 -20.05 -6.75 5.90
C THR A 56 -18.69 -6.11 6.15
N ASP A 57 -17.68 -6.92 6.48
CA ASP A 57 -16.32 -6.41 6.66
C ASP A 57 -15.79 -5.72 5.40
N LYS A 58 -16.21 -6.19 4.21
CA LYS A 58 -15.88 -5.58 2.92
C LYS A 58 -16.42 -4.15 2.79
N GLU A 59 -17.69 -3.94 3.15
CA GLU A 59 -18.29 -2.59 3.16
C GLU A 59 -17.59 -1.67 4.15
N ARG A 60 -17.29 -2.19 5.35
CA ARG A 60 -16.58 -1.44 6.38
C ARG A 60 -15.19 -1.00 5.91
N LEU A 61 -14.44 -1.89 5.27
CA LEU A 61 -13.12 -1.59 4.71
C LEU A 61 -13.21 -0.59 3.56
N MET A 62 -14.22 -0.72 2.69
CA MET A 62 -14.46 0.23 1.61
C MET A 62 -14.67 1.65 2.15
N TRP A 63 -15.44 1.81 3.23
CA TRP A 63 -15.63 3.11 3.89
C TRP A 63 -14.36 3.65 4.54
N GLU A 64 -13.54 2.78 5.16
CA GLU A 64 -12.24 3.19 5.72
C GLU A 64 -11.36 3.79 4.63
N ARG A 65 -11.28 3.12 3.47
CA ARG A 65 -10.52 3.65 2.34
C ARG A 65 -11.15 4.90 1.73
N GLU A 66 -12.48 4.97 1.59
CA GLU A 66 -13.14 6.16 1.04
C GLU A 66 -12.92 7.40 1.93
N LEU A 67 -12.99 7.22 3.25
CA LEU A 67 -12.91 8.33 4.21
C LEU A 67 -11.45 8.71 4.58
N LEU A 68 -10.55 7.74 4.65
CA LEU A 68 -9.16 7.93 5.11
C LEU A 68 -8.13 7.75 4.00
N GLY A 69 -8.52 7.21 2.85
CA GLY A 69 -7.61 6.85 1.76
C GLY A 69 -6.83 5.56 1.98
N LEU A 70 -7.03 4.86 3.11
CA LEU A 70 -6.28 3.67 3.49
C LEU A 70 -7.11 2.72 4.36
N TYR A 71 -6.74 1.44 4.37
CA TYR A 71 -7.32 0.42 5.24
C TYR A 71 -6.60 0.41 6.59
N ILE A 72 -7.34 0.51 7.71
CA ILE A 72 -6.74 0.49 9.06
C ILE A 72 -7.04 -0.82 9.76
N SER A 73 -8.29 -1.27 9.70
CA SER A 73 -8.75 -2.42 10.49
C SER A 73 -8.21 -3.75 9.95
N ALA A 74 -8.24 -3.95 8.63
CA ALA A 74 -7.83 -5.18 7.95
C ALA A 74 -7.51 -4.90 6.48
N HIS A 75 -6.73 -5.76 5.82
CA HIS A 75 -6.47 -5.65 4.38
C HIS A 75 -7.52 -6.46 3.60
N PRO A 76 -8.05 -5.98 2.46
CA PRO A 76 -8.98 -6.76 1.64
C PRO A 76 -8.40 -8.10 1.13
N LEU A 77 -7.06 -8.25 1.18
CA LEU A 77 -6.36 -9.48 0.79
C LEU A 77 -6.22 -10.50 1.93
N ASP A 78 -6.62 -10.17 3.16
CA ASP A 78 -6.46 -11.06 4.33
C ASP A 78 -7.19 -12.39 4.13
N ASN A 79 -8.36 -12.37 3.47
CA ASN A 79 -9.13 -13.58 3.16
C ASN A 79 -8.43 -14.50 2.14
N TYR A 80 -7.48 -13.97 1.36
CA TYR A 80 -6.84 -14.66 0.24
C TYR A 80 -5.41 -15.12 0.56
N ASP A 81 -4.96 -15.00 1.82
CA ASP A 81 -3.58 -15.30 2.22
C ASP A 81 -3.13 -16.70 1.83
N THR A 82 -3.99 -17.70 2.03
CA THR A 82 -3.70 -19.09 1.68
C THR A 82 -3.47 -19.25 0.19
N TYR A 83 -4.40 -18.74 -0.62
CA TYR A 83 -4.32 -18.76 -2.08
C TYR A 83 -3.07 -18.04 -2.60
N PHE A 84 -2.84 -16.80 -2.15
CA PHE A 84 -1.68 -16.02 -2.60
C PHE A 84 -0.36 -16.65 -2.18
N SER A 85 -0.27 -17.25 -0.99
CA SER A 85 0.95 -17.92 -0.56
C SER A 85 1.32 -19.12 -1.42
N GLU A 86 0.35 -19.80 -2.01
CA GLU A 86 0.54 -21.02 -2.82
C GLU A 86 0.64 -20.75 -4.32
N GLN A 87 -0.01 -19.70 -4.80
CA GLN A 87 -0.19 -19.44 -6.23
C GLN A 87 0.54 -18.18 -6.72
N THR A 88 1.15 -17.40 -5.82
CA THR A 88 1.82 -16.15 -6.17
C THR A 88 3.11 -15.95 -5.39
N VAL A 89 3.96 -15.06 -5.91
CA VAL A 89 5.16 -14.56 -5.25
C VAL A 89 4.83 -13.18 -4.67
N PRO A 90 5.22 -12.90 -3.40
CA PRO A 90 5.04 -11.59 -2.80
C PRO A 90 5.68 -10.48 -3.64
N LEU A 91 5.01 -9.34 -3.78
CA LEU A 91 5.50 -8.22 -4.58
C LEU A 91 6.88 -7.69 -4.11
N VAL A 92 7.21 -7.84 -2.83
CA VAL A 92 8.50 -7.48 -2.24
C VAL A 92 9.68 -8.27 -2.85
N GLU A 93 9.44 -9.48 -3.34
CA GLU A 93 10.48 -10.31 -3.95
C GLU A 93 10.76 -9.94 -5.41
N MET A 94 9.89 -9.10 -6.01
CA MET A 94 10.06 -8.60 -7.37
C MET A 94 11.15 -7.51 -7.41
N THR A 95 12.40 -7.94 -7.58
CA THR A 95 13.58 -7.07 -7.61
C THR A 95 14.16 -6.93 -9.01
N ALA A 96 14.96 -5.89 -9.23
CA ALA A 96 15.62 -5.64 -10.53
C ALA A 96 16.53 -6.79 -11.00
N GLY A 97 17.03 -7.62 -10.07
CA GLY A 97 17.83 -8.82 -10.38
C GLY A 97 17.05 -9.96 -11.05
N LEU A 98 15.72 -9.83 -11.15
CA LEU A 98 14.82 -10.79 -11.78
C LEU A 98 14.36 -10.35 -13.17
N ASP A 99 14.96 -9.29 -13.73
CA ASP A 99 14.71 -8.83 -15.10
C ASP A 99 14.70 -9.98 -16.12
N GLY A 100 13.64 -10.02 -16.92
CA GLY A 100 13.39 -11.04 -17.95
C GLY A 100 12.87 -12.39 -17.44
N LYS A 101 12.72 -12.59 -16.12
CA LYS A 101 12.18 -13.85 -15.57
C LYS A 101 10.67 -13.83 -15.50
N LYS A 102 10.09 -15.01 -15.65
CA LYS A 102 8.66 -15.22 -15.43
C LYS A 102 8.38 -15.27 -13.92
N MET A 103 7.39 -14.53 -13.49
CA MET A 103 6.89 -14.48 -12.12
C MET A 103 5.38 -14.35 -12.15
N THR A 104 4.71 -14.96 -11.18
CA THR A 104 3.28 -14.81 -10.97
C THR A 104 3.08 -14.07 -9.66
N ILE A 105 2.36 -12.95 -9.74
CA ILE A 105 2.11 -12.04 -8.63
C ILE A 105 0.61 -11.89 -8.42
N GLY A 106 0.24 -11.47 -7.22
CA GLY A 106 -1.14 -11.30 -6.81
C GLY A 106 -1.32 -10.00 -6.05
N GLY A 107 -2.49 -9.40 -6.16
CA GLY A 107 -2.82 -8.19 -5.42
C GLY A 107 -4.19 -7.64 -5.77
N ILE A 108 -4.56 -6.56 -5.10
CA ILE A 108 -5.77 -5.80 -5.40
C ILE A 108 -5.43 -4.65 -6.35
N VAL A 109 -6.31 -4.37 -7.30
CA VAL A 109 -6.13 -3.29 -8.26
C VAL A 109 -6.40 -1.95 -7.59
N SER A 110 -5.35 -1.15 -7.44
CA SER A 110 -5.41 0.20 -6.86
C SER A 110 -5.88 1.23 -7.90
N SER A 111 -5.38 1.13 -9.14
CA SER A 111 -5.83 2.01 -10.24
C SER A 111 -5.58 1.41 -11.61
N VAL A 112 -6.40 1.78 -12.60
CA VAL A 112 -6.26 1.35 -14.00
C VAL A 112 -6.16 2.57 -14.90
N ARG A 113 -5.04 2.71 -15.62
CA ARG A 113 -4.83 3.75 -16.62
C ARG A 113 -4.81 3.12 -18.01
N THR A 114 -5.83 3.39 -18.79
CA THR A 114 -5.92 2.96 -20.19
C THR A 114 -5.32 4.00 -21.12
N ILE A 115 -4.65 3.54 -22.17
CA ILE A 115 -4.03 4.37 -23.20
C ILE A 115 -4.21 3.70 -24.56
N ILE A 116 -4.35 4.52 -25.58
CA ILE A 116 -4.42 4.06 -26.96
C ILE A 116 -3.01 4.10 -27.53
N THR A 117 -2.55 2.98 -28.08
CA THR A 117 -1.25 2.88 -28.72
C THR A 117 -1.24 3.66 -30.03
N LYS A 118 -0.04 3.88 -30.60
CA LYS A 118 0.09 4.46 -31.95
C LYS A 118 -0.61 3.63 -33.04
N SER A 119 -0.82 2.34 -32.78
CA SER A 119 -1.54 1.43 -33.67
C SER A 119 -3.07 1.50 -33.51
N GLY A 120 -3.59 2.37 -32.63
CA GLY A 120 -5.02 2.54 -32.37
C GLY A 120 -5.62 1.51 -31.41
N THR A 121 -4.83 0.57 -30.90
CA THR A 121 -5.28 -0.48 -29.97
C THR A 121 -5.15 -0.03 -28.52
N LYS A 122 -6.05 -0.48 -27.64
CA LYS A 122 -6.05 -0.10 -26.21
C LYS A 122 -5.06 -0.96 -25.43
N MET A 123 -4.23 -0.33 -24.61
CA MET A 123 -3.40 -1.00 -23.61
C MET A 123 -3.68 -0.40 -22.22
N ALA A 124 -3.35 -1.11 -21.15
CA ALA A 124 -3.55 -0.61 -19.79
C ALA A 124 -2.30 -0.74 -18.92
N PHE A 125 -2.10 0.26 -18.08
CA PHE A 125 -1.22 0.20 -16.92
C PHE A 125 -2.10 0.01 -15.69
N VAL A 126 -1.93 -1.12 -15.02
CA VAL A 126 -2.72 -1.51 -13.84
C VAL A 126 -1.78 -1.43 -12.65
N LYS A 127 -2.06 -0.54 -11.70
CA LYS A 127 -1.37 -0.55 -10.41
C LYS A 127 -2.02 -1.58 -9.51
N ILE A 128 -1.22 -2.52 -9.03
CA ILE A 128 -1.62 -3.51 -8.04
C ILE A 128 -0.91 -3.24 -6.72
N GLU A 129 -1.60 -3.53 -5.64
CA GLU A 129 -1.08 -3.44 -4.29
C GLU A 129 -1.25 -4.77 -3.56
N ASP A 130 -0.23 -5.12 -2.79
CA ASP A 130 -0.22 -6.18 -1.78
C ASP A 130 -0.02 -5.51 -0.41
N LYS A 131 -0.14 -6.27 0.68
CA LYS A 131 -0.04 -5.76 2.06
C LYS A 131 1.25 -4.98 2.34
N LEU A 132 2.33 -5.28 1.62
CA LEU A 132 3.67 -4.76 1.89
C LEU A 132 4.20 -3.81 0.80
N SER A 133 3.66 -3.88 -0.41
CA SER A 133 4.23 -3.15 -1.56
C SER A 133 3.24 -3.02 -2.70
N GLU A 134 3.49 -2.05 -3.57
CA GLU A 134 2.74 -1.81 -4.80
C GLU A 134 3.64 -2.00 -6.03
N THR A 135 3.04 -2.26 -7.19
CA THR A 135 3.73 -2.47 -8.46
C THR A 135 2.83 -2.15 -9.64
N GLU A 136 3.44 -1.80 -10.78
CA GLU A 136 2.72 -1.57 -12.04
C GLU A 136 2.78 -2.80 -12.95
N VAL A 137 1.62 -3.26 -13.40
CA VAL A 137 1.42 -4.32 -14.38
C VAL A 137 1.05 -3.71 -15.73
N ILE A 138 1.81 -4.06 -16.76
CA ILE A 138 1.58 -3.63 -18.14
C ILE A 138 0.77 -4.70 -18.86
N VAL A 139 -0.41 -4.30 -19.34
CA VAL A 139 -1.33 -5.17 -20.08
C VAL A 139 -1.34 -4.73 -21.54
N PHE A 140 -0.75 -5.57 -22.40
CA PHE A 140 -0.74 -5.33 -23.84
C PHE A 140 -2.13 -5.52 -24.46
N PRO A 141 -2.40 -4.94 -25.65
CA PRO A 141 -3.74 -4.94 -26.24
C PRO A 141 -4.39 -6.30 -26.39
N ASN A 142 -3.64 -7.30 -26.84
CA ASN A 142 -4.16 -8.67 -27.02
C ASN A 142 -4.72 -9.25 -25.71
N LEU A 143 -4.03 -8.97 -24.60
CA LEU A 143 -4.48 -9.40 -23.28
C LEU A 143 -5.61 -8.50 -22.78
N TYR A 144 -5.50 -7.18 -22.97
CA TYR A 144 -6.50 -6.21 -22.55
C TYR A 144 -7.89 -6.45 -23.17
N GLU A 145 -7.96 -6.91 -24.42
CA GLU A 145 -9.24 -7.28 -25.04
C GLU A 145 -9.94 -8.45 -24.33
N GLN A 146 -9.17 -9.36 -23.71
CA GLN A 146 -9.69 -10.52 -23.00
C GLN A 146 -10.05 -10.20 -21.54
N VAL A 147 -9.22 -9.40 -20.88
CA VAL A 147 -9.33 -9.17 -19.42
C VAL A 147 -9.87 -7.79 -19.04
N GLY A 148 -10.00 -6.88 -20.00
CA GLY A 148 -10.33 -5.49 -19.75
C GLY A 148 -11.72 -5.25 -19.14
N SER A 149 -12.63 -6.22 -19.19
CA SER A 149 -13.96 -6.12 -18.59
C SER A 149 -13.93 -6.16 -17.05
N PHE A 150 -13.02 -6.95 -16.48
CA PHE A 150 -12.90 -7.14 -15.03
C PHE A 150 -11.73 -6.36 -14.39
N LEU A 151 -10.87 -5.75 -15.21
CA LEU A 151 -9.83 -4.84 -14.71
C LEU A 151 -10.45 -3.51 -14.24
N GLN A 152 -10.93 -3.52 -13.01
CA GLN A 152 -11.50 -2.37 -12.32
C GLN A 152 -10.80 -2.17 -10.98
N GLN A 153 -10.94 -0.98 -10.41
CA GLN A 153 -10.46 -0.73 -9.05
C GLN A 153 -11.12 -1.73 -8.08
N ASP A 154 -10.37 -2.19 -7.08
CA ASP A 154 -10.76 -3.23 -6.11
C ASP A 154 -10.88 -4.66 -6.61
N ALA A 155 -10.64 -4.90 -7.90
CA ALA A 155 -10.56 -6.26 -8.39
C ALA A 155 -9.32 -6.96 -7.79
N VAL A 156 -9.52 -8.17 -7.26
CA VAL A 156 -8.41 -9.03 -6.80
C VAL A 156 -7.97 -9.87 -7.98
N ILE A 157 -6.71 -9.73 -8.38
CA ILE A 157 -6.18 -10.38 -9.58
C ILE A 157 -4.93 -11.19 -9.31
N ARG A 158 -4.76 -12.25 -10.10
CA ARG A 158 -3.52 -13.00 -10.25
C ARG A 158 -2.96 -12.73 -11.63
N ALA A 159 -1.75 -12.20 -11.70
CA ALA A 159 -1.06 -11.88 -12.96
C ALA A 159 0.21 -12.71 -13.09
N SER A 160 0.35 -13.43 -14.20
CA SER A 160 1.57 -14.13 -14.59
C SER A 160 2.25 -13.39 -15.73
N GLY A 161 3.55 -13.19 -15.64
CA GLY A 161 4.23 -12.34 -16.61
C GLY A 161 5.74 -12.31 -16.46
N LYS A 162 6.37 -11.47 -17.28
CA LYS A 162 7.81 -11.23 -17.22
C LYS A 162 8.12 -9.96 -16.45
N VAL A 163 9.05 -10.07 -15.51
CA VAL A 163 9.60 -8.92 -14.80
C VAL A 163 10.42 -8.07 -15.77
N ASN A 164 10.15 -6.78 -15.81
CA ASN A 164 10.89 -5.78 -16.58
C ASN A 164 11.38 -4.69 -15.63
N ALA A 165 12.69 -4.61 -15.46
CA ALA A 165 13.33 -3.60 -14.63
C ALA A 165 14.18 -2.63 -15.46
N ARG A 166 13.85 -2.43 -16.74
CA ARG A 166 14.62 -1.58 -17.66
C ARG A 166 13.83 -0.35 -18.10
N ASP A 167 14.54 0.77 -18.19
CA ASP A 167 14.02 1.96 -18.86
C ASP A 167 14.11 1.83 -20.38
N ARG A 168 13.54 2.81 -21.10
CA ARG A 168 13.61 2.98 -22.55
C ARG A 168 15.04 2.99 -23.08
N ASP A 169 16.01 3.46 -22.28
CA ASP A 169 17.44 3.51 -22.62
C ASP A 169 18.19 2.20 -22.27
N GLY A 170 17.49 1.19 -21.73
CA GLY A 170 18.05 -0.12 -21.39
C GLY A 170 18.82 -0.19 -20.07
N ASN A 171 18.83 0.90 -19.31
CA ASN A 171 19.40 0.96 -17.96
C ASN A 171 18.47 0.25 -16.96
N LEU A 172 19.06 -0.43 -15.98
CA LEU A 172 18.30 -1.00 -14.86
C LEU A 172 17.75 0.14 -13.99
N VAL A 173 16.46 0.08 -13.71
CA VAL A 173 15.74 1.00 -12.82
C VAL A 173 15.19 0.20 -11.65
N GLU A 174 15.12 0.84 -10.49
CA GLU A 174 14.54 0.22 -9.29
C GLU A 174 13.01 0.06 -9.40
N ASP A 175 12.37 0.80 -10.29
CA ASP A 175 10.92 0.76 -10.53
C ASP A 175 10.60 -0.44 -11.42
N VAL A 176 10.41 -1.59 -10.78
CA VAL A 176 10.19 -2.88 -11.45
C VAL A 176 8.74 -3.00 -11.89
N LYS A 177 8.52 -3.37 -13.15
CA LYS A 177 7.19 -3.55 -13.75
C LYS A 177 6.99 -5.00 -14.16
N LEU A 178 5.77 -5.49 -14.10
CA LEU A 178 5.42 -6.80 -14.67
C LEU A 178 4.77 -6.61 -16.05
N ILE A 179 5.32 -7.23 -17.08
CA ILE A 179 4.63 -7.40 -18.36
C ILE A 179 3.76 -8.64 -18.23
N ALA A 180 2.44 -8.48 -18.19
CA ALA A 180 1.52 -9.60 -18.04
C ALA A 180 1.42 -10.42 -19.33
N ASP A 181 1.63 -11.73 -19.19
CA ASP A 181 1.32 -12.74 -20.20
C ASP A 181 -0.12 -13.27 -19.99
N GLU A 182 -0.55 -13.41 -18.74
CA GLU A 182 -1.87 -13.93 -18.35
C GLU A 182 -2.38 -13.21 -17.09
N ILE A 183 -3.68 -12.89 -17.05
CA ILE A 183 -4.34 -12.30 -15.88
C ILE A 183 -5.65 -13.06 -15.62
N GLN A 184 -5.86 -13.43 -14.35
CA GLN A 184 -7.07 -14.08 -13.88
C GLN A 184 -7.67 -13.28 -12.73
N LEU A 185 -8.99 -13.18 -12.70
CA LEU A 185 -9.75 -12.63 -11.59
C LEU A 185 -9.86 -13.69 -10.50
N VAL A 186 -9.59 -13.32 -9.24
CA VAL A 186 -9.72 -14.23 -8.10
C VAL A 186 -10.95 -13.81 -7.33
N ASP A 187 -12.09 -14.42 -7.67
CA ASP A 187 -13.34 -14.17 -6.98
C ASP A 187 -13.49 -15.05 -5.73
N ASP A 188 -14.33 -14.59 -4.80
CA ASP A 188 -14.67 -15.30 -3.57
C ASP A 188 -15.23 -16.72 -3.83
N GLU A 189 -15.86 -16.94 -4.99
CA GLU A 189 -16.34 -18.26 -5.40
C GLU A 189 -15.21 -19.21 -5.82
N GLU A 190 -14.19 -18.71 -6.50
CA GLU A 190 -13.02 -19.51 -6.87
C GLU A 190 -12.20 -19.86 -5.63
N LEU A 191 -12.12 -18.95 -4.66
CA LEU A 191 -11.46 -19.18 -3.39
C LEU A 191 -12.16 -20.30 -2.60
N ARG A 192 -13.49 -20.37 -2.61
CA ARG A 192 -14.27 -21.46 -1.98
C ARG A 192 -14.08 -22.82 -2.64
N ARG A 193 -13.71 -22.84 -3.93
CA ARG A 193 -13.43 -24.07 -4.69
C ARG A 193 -11.95 -24.48 -4.62
N TYR A 194 -11.09 -23.61 -4.11
CA TYR A 194 -9.67 -23.86 -4.02
C TYR A 194 -9.36 -24.77 -2.82
N GLU A 195 -8.89 -25.98 -3.10
CA GLU A 195 -8.33 -26.86 -2.08
C GLU A 195 -6.84 -26.54 -1.92
N SER A 196 -6.45 -26.08 -0.73
CA SER A 196 -5.06 -25.75 -0.39
C SER A 196 -4.15 -26.96 -0.63
N HIS A 197 -3.12 -26.76 -1.45
CA HIS A 197 -2.11 -27.78 -1.73
C HIS A 197 -0.93 -27.71 -0.76
N GLY A 198 -0.90 -26.74 0.15
CA GLY A 198 0.06 -26.61 1.25
C GLY A 198 1.50 -26.27 0.83
N GLN A 199 1.75 -26.11 -0.47
CA GLN A 199 3.07 -25.77 -1.01
C GLN A 199 3.10 -24.32 -1.46
N LYS A 200 3.94 -23.52 -0.80
CA LYS A 200 4.16 -22.12 -1.18
C LYS A 200 4.91 -22.02 -2.50
N MET A 201 4.50 -21.08 -3.36
CA MET A 201 5.23 -20.85 -4.59
C MET A 201 6.53 -20.11 -4.30
N ALA A 202 7.66 -20.68 -4.74
CA ALA A 202 8.96 -20.05 -4.54
C ALA A 202 9.24 -19.01 -5.64
N ALA A 203 9.80 -17.86 -5.27
CA ALA A 203 10.30 -16.92 -6.26
C ALA A 203 11.38 -17.54 -7.16
N PRO A 204 11.42 -17.13 -8.44
CA PRO A 204 12.53 -17.48 -9.31
C PRO A 204 13.84 -16.94 -8.73
N LYS A 205 14.87 -17.79 -8.63
CA LYS A 205 16.21 -17.39 -8.13
C LYS A 205 16.79 -16.27 -9.00
N PRO A 206 17.50 -15.26 -8.48
CA PRO A 206 18.14 -14.22 -9.28
C PRO A 206 19.19 -14.78 -10.25
N SER A 207 19.35 -14.14 -11.41
CA SER A 207 20.38 -14.56 -12.37
C SER A 207 21.76 -14.19 -11.83
N ARG A 208 22.50 -15.17 -11.31
CA ARG A 208 23.94 -15.01 -11.04
C ARG A 208 24.68 -14.99 -12.38
N ARG A 209 24.80 -13.82 -13.01
CA ARG A 209 25.81 -13.46 -14.02
C ARG A 209 25.63 -12.01 -14.47
N LEU A 210 26.42 -11.10 -13.91
CA LEU A 210 26.92 -9.96 -14.68
C LEU A 210 28.12 -10.48 -15.50
N PRO A 211 28.10 -10.44 -16.84
CA PRO A 211 29.31 -10.63 -17.61
C PRO A 211 30.19 -9.39 -17.41
N GLN A 212 31.26 -9.54 -16.62
CA GLN A 212 32.39 -8.62 -16.67
C GLN A 212 32.93 -8.59 -18.10
N ASN A 213 33.06 -7.37 -18.61
CA ASN A 213 33.53 -7.01 -19.92
C ASN A 213 34.88 -7.70 -20.24
N ARG A 214 34.85 -8.79 -21.02
CA ARG A 214 36.07 -9.39 -21.59
C ARG A 214 36.57 -8.45 -22.68
N LYS A 215 37.50 -7.57 -22.30
CA LYS A 215 38.38 -6.84 -23.22
C LYS A 215 38.98 -7.84 -24.23
N LYS A 216 38.54 -7.75 -25.49
CA LYS A 216 39.27 -8.32 -26.62
C LYS A 216 40.49 -7.43 -26.90
N THR A 217 41.65 -8.03 -26.74
CA THR A 217 42.93 -7.55 -27.27
C THR A 217 42.95 -7.70 -28.80
N SER A 218 43.26 -6.62 -29.50
CA SER A 218 43.87 -6.67 -30.83
C SER A 218 44.69 -5.39 -31.07
N ALA A 219 45.89 -5.62 -31.57
CA ALA A 219 47.05 -4.74 -31.63
C ALA A 219 47.02 -3.67 -32.76
N GLU A 220 47.76 -2.58 -32.51
CA GLU A 220 48.60 -1.72 -33.38
C GLU A 220 48.03 -1.17 -34.71
N THR A 221 48.11 0.14 -35.02
CA THR A 221 49.37 0.85 -35.36
C THR A 221 49.22 2.39 -35.36
N LYS A 222 50.36 3.04 -35.03
CA LYS A 222 50.78 4.45 -34.93
C LYS A 222 50.32 5.46 -36.02
N THR A 223 50.13 6.73 -35.60
CA THR A 223 50.91 7.93 -36.04
C THR A 223 50.64 9.22 -35.22
N THR A 224 51.72 9.73 -34.60
CA THR A 224 52.20 11.12 -34.36
C THR A 224 51.23 12.33 -34.25
N ALA A 225 51.18 12.97 -33.06
CA ALA A 225 51.70 14.33 -32.71
C ALA A 225 50.59 15.42 -32.71
N VAL A 226 50.44 16.42 -31.83
CA VAL A 226 51.32 17.27 -31.00
C VAL A 226 50.56 17.76 -29.74
N LYS A 227 51.33 18.10 -28.68
CA LYS A 227 50.94 18.66 -27.37
C LYS A 227 50.11 19.96 -27.41
N SER A 228 49.20 20.11 -26.45
CA SER A 228 49.16 21.29 -25.57
C SER A 228 48.58 20.92 -24.19
N LYS A 229 49.28 21.39 -23.15
CA LYS A 229 48.96 21.26 -21.72
C LYS A 229 48.11 22.47 -21.33
N GLN A 230 47.02 22.26 -20.59
CA GLN A 230 46.86 22.78 -19.21
C GLN A 230 45.53 22.30 -18.59
N PRO A 231 45.47 22.20 -17.25
CA PRO A 231 44.48 21.41 -16.53
C PRO A 231 43.26 22.26 -16.18
N ALA A 232 42.06 21.74 -16.45
CA ALA A 232 40.84 22.24 -15.81
C ALA A 232 40.40 21.19 -14.78
N VAL A 233 40.47 21.59 -13.51
CA VAL A 233 39.96 20.88 -12.35
C VAL A 233 38.46 20.68 -12.54
N ALA A 234 38.06 19.47 -12.94
CA ALA A 234 36.67 19.05 -12.87
C ALA A 234 36.39 18.66 -11.41
N VAL A 235 35.73 19.57 -10.69
CA VAL A 235 35.12 19.28 -9.40
C VAL A 235 34.03 18.24 -9.63
N SER A 236 34.37 16.97 -9.38
CA SER A 236 33.40 15.88 -9.30
C SER A 236 32.60 16.06 -8.01
N LEU A 237 31.42 16.65 -8.10
CA LEU A 237 30.39 16.49 -7.08
C LEU A 237 30.05 15.00 -7.00
N PRO A 238 30.20 14.33 -5.83
CA PRO A 238 29.74 12.96 -5.68
C PRO A 238 28.22 12.99 -5.78
N LYS A 239 27.67 12.40 -6.84
CA LYS A 239 26.23 12.16 -6.95
C LYS A 239 25.93 11.02 -5.98
N ALA A 240 25.54 11.38 -4.76
CA ALA A 240 25.10 10.43 -3.75
C ALA A 240 23.97 9.59 -4.36
N GLU A 241 24.20 8.28 -4.45
CA GLU A 241 23.17 7.30 -4.75
C GLU A 241 22.12 7.41 -3.62
N ILE A 242 20.93 7.91 -3.96
CA ILE A 242 19.81 7.98 -3.03
C ILE A 242 19.25 6.56 -2.94
N VAL A 243 19.73 5.79 -1.96
CA VAL A 243 19.19 4.48 -1.62
C VAL A 243 17.82 4.71 -0.99
N VAL A 244 16.75 4.34 -1.69
CA VAL A 244 15.38 4.47 -1.18
C VAL A 244 15.10 3.27 -0.26
N GLN A 245 15.50 3.40 0.99
CA GLN A 245 15.23 2.40 2.02
C GLN A 245 13.74 2.45 2.41
N LYS A 246 13.15 1.31 2.77
CA LYS A 246 11.79 1.20 3.31
C LYS A 246 11.87 1.01 4.82
N LEU A 247 11.10 1.81 5.56
CA LEU A 247 11.04 1.75 7.02
C LEU A 247 9.82 0.94 7.46
N TYR A 248 10.06 -0.18 8.12
CA TYR A 248 9.03 -1.01 8.74
C TYR A 248 8.95 -0.73 10.24
N VAL A 249 7.77 -0.43 10.76
CA VAL A 249 7.54 -0.16 12.18
C VAL A 249 6.42 -1.06 12.70
N GLN A 250 6.72 -1.95 13.64
CA GLN A 250 5.76 -2.89 14.22
C GLN A 250 5.16 -2.35 15.53
N VAL A 251 3.87 -2.04 15.56
CA VAL A 251 3.17 -1.59 16.76
C VAL A 251 2.46 -2.78 17.42
N LYS A 252 2.92 -3.18 18.61
CA LYS A 252 2.37 -4.34 19.35
C LYS A 252 0.93 -4.15 19.82
N GLN A 253 0.54 -2.91 20.14
CA GLN A 253 -0.81 -2.57 20.61
C GLN A 253 -1.51 -1.61 19.64
N PRO A 254 -2.37 -2.10 18.72
CA PRO A 254 -3.05 -1.26 17.73
C PRO A 254 -4.04 -0.23 18.33
N ASN A 255 -4.44 -0.42 19.59
CA ASN A 255 -5.48 0.38 20.24
C ASN A 255 -4.92 1.54 21.11
N ASP A 256 -3.59 1.66 21.22
CA ASP A 256 -2.96 2.74 21.97
C ASP A 256 -2.84 3.99 21.09
N GLN A 257 -3.81 4.91 21.25
CA GLN A 257 -3.87 6.14 20.47
C GLN A 257 -2.70 7.08 20.74
N ASP A 258 -2.16 7.11 21.96
CA ASP A 258 -1.06 8.00 22.33
C ASP A 258 0.23 7.60 21.63
N GLN A 259 0.49 6.29 21.50
CA GLN A 259 1.63 5.78 20.73
C GLN A 259 1.52 6.13 19.25
N LEU A 260 0.34 5.95 18.64
CA LEU A 260 0.12 6.27 17.23
C LEU A 260 0.26 7.76 16.94
N ILE A 261 -0.21 8.63 17.84
CA ILE A 261 -0.04 10.09 17.73
C ILE A 261 1.45 10.47 17.88
N ALA A 262 2.18 9.84 18.81
CA ALA A 262 3.61 10.08 18.98
C ALA A 262 4.42 9.65 17.74
N ILE A 263 4.11 8.50 17.15
CA ILE A 263 4.72 8.02 15.89
C ILE A 263 4.42 9.00 14.76
N LYS A 264 3.16 9.40 14.57
CA LYS A 264 2.77 10.37 13.54
C LYS A 264 3.52 11.69 13.70
N LYS A 265 3.65 12.21 14.93
CA LYS A 265 4.38 13.45 15.21
C LYS A 265 5.86 13.33 14.86
N ALA A 266 6.51 12.23 15.29
CA ALA A 266 7.91 11.98 14.98
C ALA A 266 8.17 11.85 13.46
N CYS A 267 7.26 11.20 12.72
CA CYS A 267 7.36 11.09 11.27
C CYS A 267 7.11 12.43 10.55
N THR A 268 6.20 13.27 11.05
CA THR A 268 5.90 14.58 10.44
C THR A 268 7.08 15.54 10.59
N GLU A 269 7.78 15.50 11.71
CA GLU A 269 9.01 16.30 11.96
C GLU A 269 10.16 15.94 11.01
N HIS A 270 10.13 14.76 10.39
CA HIS A 270 11.21 14.20 9.59
C HIS A 270 10.67 13.67 8.25
N SER A 271 10.07 14.57 7.48
CA SER A 271 9.58 14.29 6.12
C SER A 271 10.75 14.01 5.16
N GLY A 272 10.63 12.99 4.32
CA GLY A 272 11.71 12.54 3.43
C GLY A 272 11.24 11.88 2.14
N LEU A 273 12.07 11.00 1.59
CA LEU A 273 11.84 10.34 0.30
C LEU A 273 11.50 8.85 0.42
N GLN A 274 11.56 8.28 1.62
CA GLN A 274 11.43 6.85 1.87
C GLN A 274 9.99 6.46 2.22
N ASP A 275 9.58 5.28 1.76
CA ASP A 275 8.26 4.73 2.04
C ASP A 275 8.25 4.05 3.43
N MET A 276 7.19 4.30 4.21
CA MET A 276 7.00 3.70 5.54
C MET A 276 5.84 2.71 5.55
N VAL A 277 6.05 1.54 6.14
CA VAL A 277 5.03 0.50 6.36
C VAL A 277 4.86 0.28 7.85
N LEU A 278 3.63 0.47 8.34
CA LEU A 278 3.26 0.21 9.73
C LEU A 278 2.67 -1.20 9.83
N VAL A 279 3.26 -2.06 10.66
CA VAL A 279 2.74 -3.41 10.95
C VAL A 279 2.06 -3.38 12.31
N LEU A 280 0.75 -3.59 12.35
CA LEU A 280 -0.06 -3.55 13.56
C LEU A 280 -0.28 -4.99 14.08
N GLY A 281 -0.06 -5.19 15.39
CA GLY A 281 -0.38 -6.43 16.11
C GLY A 281 0.74 -7.48 16.17
N ASP A 282 0.74 -8.28 17.25
CA ASP A 282 1.65 -9.44 17.42
C ASP A 282 1.06 -10.73 16.81
N GLU A 283 -0.25 -10.98 16.94
CA GLU A 283 -0.91 -12.22 16.49
C GLU A 283 -1.48 -12.11 15.05
N THR A 284 -2.13 -11.01 14.70
CA THR A 284 -2.61 -10.71 13.33
C THR A 284 -1.82 -9.55 12.76
N LYS A 285 -0.78 -9.85 11.97
CA LYS A 285 0.09 -8.83 11.37
C LYS A 285 -0.65 -8.12 10.23
N SER A 286 -1.26 -6.98 10.53
CA SER A 286 -1.86 -6.10 9.52
C SER A 286 -0.84 -5.05 9.11
N ALA A 287 -0.39 -5.08 7.85
CA ALA A 287 0.56 -4.11 7.34
C ALA A 287 -0.16 -3.01 6.55
N VAL A 288 0.16 -1.76 6.86
CA VAL A 288 -0.44 -0.56 6.26
C VAL A 288 0.68 0.34 5.76
N LYS A 289 0.70 0.62 4.45
CA LYS A 289 1.61 1.62 3.86
C LYS A 289 1.10 3.02 4.22
N MET A 290 1.98 3.86 4.75
CA MET A 290 1.62 5.24 5.10
C MET A 290 1.62 6.13 3.84
N PRO A 291 0.68 7.10 3.71
CA PRO A 291 0.58 7.98 2.54
C PRO A 291 1.65 9.08 2.49
N PHE A 292 2.48 9.19 3.53
CA PHE A 292 3.55 10.17 3.64
C PHE A 292 4.92 9.49 3.59
N LYS A 293 5.91 10.21 3.07
CA LYS A 293 7.29 9.76 2.96
C LYS A 293 8.14 10.33 4.08
N VAL A 294 9.05 9.52 4.60
CA VAL A 294 9.84 9.82 5.79
C VAL A 294 11.33 9.77 5.44
N ASP A 295 12.21 10.37 6.25
CA ASP A 295 13.66 10.22 6.13
C ASP A 295 14.18 9.33 7.25
N ALA A 296 14.65 8.10 6.98
CA ALA A 296 15.17 7.20 8.00
C ALA A 296 16.59 7.58 8.45
N ASN A 297 16.74 8.79 8.98
CA ASN A 297 17.94 9.19 9.70
C ASN A 297 18.00 8.49 11.07
N ASP A 298 19.21 8.26 11.60
CA ASP A 298 19.45 7.63 12.91
C ASP A 298 18.68 8.29 14.07
N ASN A 299 18.39 9.59 13.96
CA ASN A 299 17.60 10.35 14.94
C ASN A 299 16.12 9.93 14.95
N LEU A 300 15.55 9.62 13.78
CA LEU A 300 14.19 9.13 13.64
C LEU A 300 14.08 7.69 14.14
N VAL A 301 15.02 6.84 13.70
CA VAL A 301 15.10 5.45 14.16
C VAL A 301 15.23 5.41 15.68
N GLY A 302 16.10 6.24 16.28
CA GLY A 302 16.24 6.34 17.73
C GLY A 302 14.99 6.84 18.48
N LYS A 303 14.22 7.77 17.91
CA LYS A 303 12.93 8.19 18.48
C LYS A 303 11.88 7.08 18.40
N LEU A 304 11.80 6.38 17.27
CA LEU A 304 10.86 5.27 17.09
C LEU A 304 11.21 4.08 17.98
N VAL A 305 12.48 3.76 18.12
CA VAL A 305 12.97 2.71 19.03
C VAL A 305 12.59 3.00 20.48
N LYS A 306 12.62 4.26 20.92
CA LYS A 306 12.17 4.64 22.27
C LYS A 306 10.66 4.49 22.49
N ILE A 307 9.87 4.57 21.42
CA ILE A 307 8.40 4.51 21.49
C ILE A 307 7.92 3.06 21.35
N VAL A 308 8.53 2.29 20.44
CA VAL A 308 8.01 0.99 19.99
C VAL A 308 8.91 -0.20 20.39
N GLY A 309 10.19 0.05 20.70
CA GLY A 309 11.21 -0.95 21.05
C GLY A 309 12.18 -1.26 19.90
N GLU A 310 13.40 -1.70 20.23
CA GLU A 310 14.49 -2.00 19.27
C GLU A 310 14.10 -3.09 18.26
N ASP A 311 13.34 -4.10 18.68
CA ASP A 311 12.92 -5.23 17.85
C ASP A 311 11.83 -4.87 16.80
N CYS A 312 11.26 -3.67 16.90
CA CYS A 312 10.07 -3.27 16.16
C CYS A 312 10.35 -2.30 15.01
N VAL A 313 11.61 -1.88 14.80
CA VAL A 313 11.98 -0.93 13.73
C VAL A 313 13.00 -1.57 12.80
N VAL A 314 12.64 -1.76 11.53
CA VAL A 314 13.52 -2.38 10.52
C VAL A 314 13.60 -1.48 9.29
N VAL A 315 14.82 -1.08 8.93
CA VAL A 315 15.13 -0.36 7.69
C VAL A 315 15.63 -1.37 6.66
N LYS A 316 15.03 -1.41 5.47
CA LYS A 316 15.36 -2.37 4.40
C LYS A 316 15.59 -1.72 3.05
#